data_AF-A0A4U5EKQ8-F1
#
_entry.id   AF-A0A4U5EKQ8-F1
#
_cell.length_a   1.000
_cell.length_b   1.000
_cell.length_c   1.000
_cell.angle_alpha   90.00
_cell.angle_beta   90.00
_cell.angle_gamma   90.00
#
_symmetry.space_group_name_H-M   'P 1'
#
loop_
_entity.id
_entity.type
_entity.pdbx_description
1 polymer ?
#
loop_
_entity_poly.entity_id
_entity_poly.type
_entity_poly.pdbx_seq_one_letter_code
_entity_poly.pdbx_strand_id
1 'polypeptide(L)' 'MQKNGEKCGMTKEVVIRKVRFLNNQYYDSVKYGILWEELAA' A
#
# COMPACT_ATOMS: atom_id res chain seq x y z
N MET A 1 -5.61 -5.21 5.21
CA MET A 1 -4.21 -5.11 4.78
C MET A 1 -3.52 -3.83 5.25
N GLN A 2 -4.10 -2.63 5.10
CA GLN A 2 -3.45 -1.36 5.47
C GLN A 2 -2.98 -1.29 6.94
N LYS A 3 -3.88 -1.54 7.91
CA LYS A 3 -3.53 -1.61 9.34
C LYS A 3 -2.46 -2.66 9.67
N ASN A 4 -2.37 -3.75 8.92
CA ASN A 4 -1.32 -4.75 9.15
C ASN A 4 0.01 -4.28 8.59
N GLY A 5 0.02 -3.66 7.41
CA GLY A 5 1.24 -3.05 6.85
C GLY A 5 1.83 -2.01 7.79
N GLU A 6 0.99 -1.12 8.34
CA GLU A 6 1.41 -0.11 9.33
C GLU A 6 1.97 -0.75 10.60
N LYS A 7 1.34 -1.82 11.12
CA LYS A 7 1.87 -2.58 12.26
C LYS A 7 3.18 -3.31 11.97
N CYS A 8 3.40 -3.68 10.71
CA CYS A 8 4.66 -4.28 10.24
C CYS A 8 5.74 -3.24 9.94
N GLY A 9 5.52 -1.96 10.28
CA GLY A 9 6.49 -0.88 10.05
C GLY A 9 6.53 -0.36 8.62
N MET A 10 5.59 -0.75 7.76
CA MET A 10 5.52 -0.24 6.39
C MET A 10 4.87 1.14 6.33
N THR A 11 5.40 2.02 5.49
CA THR A 11 4.91 3.38 5.26
C THR A 11 4.03 3.43 4.01
N LYS A 12 2.96 4.24 4.06
CA LYS A 12 2.09 4.48 2.90
C LYS A 12 2.77 5.43 1.92
N GLU A 13 3.16 4.92 0.76
CA GLU A 13 3.92 5.69 -0.24
C GLU A 13 3.02 6.39 -1.25
N VAL A 14 2.02 5.69 -1.79
CA VAL A 14 1.19 6.23 -2.87
C VAL A 14 -0.21 5.62 -2.92
N VAL A 15 -1.17 6.42 -3.39
CA VAL A 15 -2.51 5.99 -3.80
C VAL A 15 -2.67 6.28 -5.28
N ILE A 16 -2.70 5.23 -6.09
CA ILE A 16 -2.89 5.34 -7.54
C ILE A 16 -4.38 5.14 -7.83
N ARG A 17 -5.02 6.12 -8.46
CA ARG A 17 -6.47 6.13 -8.67
C ARG A 17 -6.89 5.33 -9.89
N LYS A 18 -8.02 4.61 -9.79
CA LYS A 18 -8.70 3.88 -10.87
C LYS A 18 -7.81 2.91 -11.66
N VAL A 19 -6.90 2.22 -10.98
CA VAL A 19 -5.94 1.31 -11.63
C VAL A 19 -6.56 -0.02 -12.02
N ARG A 20 -7.53 -0.49 -11.24
CA ARG A 20 -8.16 -1.80 -11.47
C ARG A 20 -9.63 -1.62 -11.77
N PHE A 21 -10.09 -2.21 -12.86
CA PHE A 21 -11.50 -2.30 -13.20
C PHE A 21 -12.01 -3.72 -12.93
N LEU A 22 -13.06 -3.84 -12.11
CA LEU A 22 -13.70 -5.12 -11.78
C LEU A 22 -15.18 -4.87 -11.47
N ASN A 23 -16.08 -5.74 -11.94
CA ASN A 23 -17.53 -5.65 -11.68
C ASN A 23 -18.14 -4.26 -11.93
N ASN A 24 -17.78 -3.64 -13.06
CA ASN A 24 -18.24 -2.30 -13.44
C ASN A 24 -17.82 -1.18 -12.47
N GLN A 25 -16.81 -1.40 -11.65
CA GLN A 25 -16.27 -0.44 -10.69
C GLN A 25 -14.76 -0.29 -10.83
N TYR A 26 -14.28 0.95 -10.70
CA TYR A 26 -12.86 1.25 -10.60
C TYR A 26 -12.40 1.22 -9.14
N TYR A 27 -11.24 0.61 -8.91
CA TYR A 27 -10.58 0.52 -7.62
C TYR A 27 -9.22 1.20 -7.66
N ASP A 28 -8.92 1.87 -6.56
CA ASP A 28 -7.63 2.49 -6.33
C ASP A 28 -6.65 1.45 -5.77
N SER A 29 -5.37 1.60 -6.12
CA SER A 29 -4.30 0.80 -5.56
C SER A 29 -3.53 1.63 -4.54
N VAL A 30 -3.42 1.11 -3.32
CA VAL A 30 -2.64 1.74 -2.25
C VAL A 30 -1.35 0.93 -2.08
N LYS A 31 -0.21 1.59 -2.25
CA LYS A 31 1.11 0.98 -2.07
C LYS A 31 1.69 1.36 -0.72
N TYR A 32 2.23 0.35 -0.05
CA TYR A 32 3.01 0.47 1.17
C TYR A 32 4.40 -0.10 0.88
N GLY A 33 5.42 0.56 1.39
CA GLY A 33 6.81 0.18 1.26
C GLY A 33 7.50 0.17 2.62
N ILE A 34 8.61 -0.55 2.69
CA ILE A 34 9.57 -0.49 3.80
C ILE A 34 10.96 -0.60 3.17
N LEU A 35 11.85 0.29 3.56
CA LEU A 35 13.24 0.25 3.15
C LEU A 35 14.02 -0.76 4.00
N TRP A 36 15.14 -1.25 3.49
CA TRP A 36 15.95 -2.22 4.23
C TRP A 36 16.49 -1.62 5.54
N GLU A 37 16.88 -0.35 5.50
CA GLU A 37 17.35 0.43 6.64
C GLU A 37 16.29 0.57 7.75
N GLU A 38 15.00 0.61 7.37
CA GLU A 38 13.87 0.68 8.31
C GLU A 38 13.57 -0.68 8.97
N LEU A 39 13.97 -1.78 8.33
CA LEU A 39 13.77 -3.14 8.84
C LEU A 39 14.94 -3.65 9.68
N ALA A 40 16.17 -3.23 9.36
CA ALA A 40 17.40 -3.69 10.02
C ALA A 40 17.73 -2.93 11.32
N ALA A 41 16.97 -1.89 11.65
CA ALA A 41 17.07 -1.10 12.88
C ALA A 41 16.23 -1.70 14.02
#